data_AF-A0A2D5W751-F1
#
_entry.id   AF-A0A2D5W751-F1
#
_cell.length_a   1.000
_cell.length_b   1.000
_cell.length_c   1.000
_cell.angle_alpha   90.00
_cell.angle_beta   90.00
_cell.angle_gamma   90.00
#
_symmetry.space_group_name_H-M   'P 1'
#
loop_
_entity.id
_entity.type
_entity.pdbx_description
1 polymer ?
#
loop_
_entity_poly.entity_id
_entity_poly.type
_entity_poly.pdbx_seq_one_letter_code
_entity_poly.pdbx_strand_id
1 'polypeptide(L)'
;MALTGLGLLCALLLPGCLGGDGSTDAGEGNQNFSHDNIPLIDRFGEQLTVASTEPYSPRLTCGGCHDVDHIANGYHFQQGRTDLDGNVVVQDNFMADGRGFVRSPGMYGKW
;
A
#
# COMPACT_ATOMS: atom_id res chain seq x y z
N MET A 1 -58.72 -21.60 27.97
CA MET A 1 -58.02 -22.17 26.81
C MET A 1 -58.01 -21.13 25.72
N ALA A 2 -56.90 -20.41 25.57
CA ALA A 2 -56.65 -19.52 24.43
C ALA A 2 -55.13 -19.39 24.30
N LEU A 3 -54.54 -20.19 23.42
CA LEU A 3 -53.17 -20.04 22.95
C LEU A 3 -53.21 -19.02 21.81
N THR A 4 -52.91 -17.77 22.08
CA THR A 4 -52.73 -16.74 21.04
C THR A 4 -51.24 -16.48 20.88
N GLY A 5 -50.76 -16.74 19.66
CA GLY A 5 -49.38 -16.89 19.27
C GLY A 5 -48.48 -15.69 19.56
N LEU A 6 -47.28 -16.00 20.03
CA LEU A 6 -46.14 -15.09 20.02
C LEU A 6 -45.66 -14.99 18.57
N GLY A 7 -46.18 -13.99 17.84
CA GLY A 7 -45.71 -13.65 16.51
C GLY A 7 -44.30 -13.09 16.60
N LEU A 8 -43.31 -13.94 16.35
CA LEU A 8 -41.93 -13.54 16.10
C LEU A 8 -41.91 -12.83 14.73
N LEU A 9 -42.18 -11.52 14.73
CA LEU A 9 -41.98 -10.67 13.57
C LEU A 9 -40.46 -10.47 13.41
N CYS A 10 -39.83 -11.44 12.75
CA CYS A 10 -38.47 -11.30 12.24
C CYS A 10 -38.51 -10.24 11.15
N ALA A 11 -38.24 -8.99 11.53
CA ALA A 11 -38.01 -7.90 10.60
C ALA A 11 -36.75 -8.23 9.80
N LEU A 12 -36.95 -8.89 8.65
CA LEU A 12 -35.98 -9.01 7.57
C LEU A 12 -35.75 -7.61 6.99
N LEU A 13 -34.97 -6.79 7.70
CA LEU A 13 -34.30 -5.63 7.13
C LEU A 13 -33.05 -6.14 6.40
N LEU A 14 -33.27 -6.76 5.25
CA LEU A 14 -32.23 -6.87 4.23
C LEU A 14 -32.02 -5.45 3.67
N PRO A 15 -30.83 -4.85 3.75
CA PRO A 15 -30.50 -3.75 2.86
C PRO A 15 -30.57 -4.31 1.44
N GLY A 16 -31.60 -3.90 0.71
CA GLY A 16 -31.70 -4.16 -0.71
C GLY A 16 -30.54 -3.50 -1.42
N CYS A 17 -29.54 -4.30 -1.79
CA CYS A 17 -28.53 -3.96 -2.79
C CYS A 17 -29.24 -3.86 -4.15
N LEU A 18 -29.99 -2.77 -4.38
CA LEU A 18 -30.53 -2.46 -5.70
C LEU A 18 -29.37 -1.95 -6.57
N GLY A 19 -28.83 -2.84 -7.38
CA GLY A 19 -27.91 -2.54 -8.47
C GLY A 19 -28.63 -2.09 -9.74
N GLY A 20 -27.91 -1.27 -10.53
CA GLY A 20 -28.20 -0.79 -11.89
C GLY A 20 -27.20 0.34 -12.20
N ASP A 21 -25.97 0.04 -12.65
CA ASP A 21 -25.50 -0.33 -14.01
C ASP A 21 -25.32 0.85 -15.00
N GLY A 22 -24.70 1.94 -14.55
CA GLY A 22 -24.16 2.98 -15.44
C GLY A 22 -22.88 2.58 -16.20
N SER A 23 -22.78 1.36 -16.74
CA SER A 23 -21.61 0.92 -17.52
C SER A 23 -21.74 1.37 -18.97
N THR A 24 -21.02 2.44 -19.35
CA THR A 24 -20.62 2.64 -20.74
C THR A 24 -19.22 2.06 -20.89
N ASP A 25 -19.16 0.86 -21.46
CA ASP A 25 -17.92 0.14 -21.75
C ASP A 25 -17.20 0.79 -22.94
N ALA A 26 -16.07 1.46 -22.68
CA ALA A 26 -15.05 1.76 -23.68
C ALA A 26 -13.70 2.06 -23.00
N GLY A 27 -12.95 1.01 -22.64
CA GLY A 27 -11.55 1.12 -22.22
C GLY A 27 -11.14 0.08 -21.17
N GLU A 28 -10.74 -1.10 -21.63
CA GLU A 28 -10.12 -2.12 -20.78
C GLU A 28 -8.74 -1.61 -20.30
N GLY A 29 -8.66 -1.23 -19.02
CA GLY A 29 -7.39 -0.96 -18.32
C GLY A 29 -7.27 0.41 -17.66
N ASN A 30 -7.96 0.64 -16.53
CA ASN A 30 -7.47 1.48 -15.43
C ASN A 30 -8.38 1.30 -14.20
N GLN A 31 -8.05 0.38 -13.30
CA GLN A 31 -8.67 0.38 -11.97
C GLN A 31 -8.18 1.65 -11.28
N ASN A 32 -9.08 2.63 -11.07
CA ASN A 32 -8.82 3.84 -10.30
C ASN A 32 -8.40 3.45 -8.86
N PHE A 33 -7.12 3.16 -8.65
CA PHE A 33 -6.52 3.05 -7.31
C PHE A 33 -6.42 4.45 -6.74
N SER A 34 -7.54 4.93 -6.18
CA SER A 34 -7.53 6.13 -5.35
C SER A 34 -7.08 5.74 -3.95
N HIS A 35 -6.07 6.43 -3.45
CA HIS A 35 -5.60 6.27 -2.08
C HIS A 35 -6.22 7.39 -1.24
N ASP A 36 -6.75 7.05 -0.07
CA ASP A 36 -7.30 8.03 0.86
C ASP A 36 -6.22 9.00 1.35
N ASN A 37 -6.64 10.13 1.93
CA ASN A 37 -5.70 11.01 2.61
C ASN A 37 -5.19 10.33 3.87
N ILE A 38 -3.94 9.89 3.86
CA ILE A 38 -3.28 9.26 5.01
C ILE A 38 -2.37 10.28 5.69
N PRO A 39 -2.54 10.53 7.00
CA PRO A 39 -1.65 11.39 7.76
C PRO A 39 -0.26 10.76 7.86
N LEU A 40 0.79 11.53 7.58
CA LEU A 40 2.16 11.05 7.72
C LEU A 40 2.52 10.93 9.21
N ILE A 41 3.06 9.79 9.60
CA ILE A 41 3.44 9.47 10.98
C ILE A 41 4.96 9.37 11.07
N ASP A 42 5.56 9.97 12.10
CA ASP A 42 6.99 9.92 12.34
C ASP A 42 7.46 8.60 12.99
N ARG A 43 8.73 8.51 13.39
CA ARG A 43 9.28 7.31 14.05
C ARG A 43 8.78 7.08 15.48
N PHE A 44 8.23 8.10 16.12
CA PHE A 44 7.70 8.05 17.49
C PHE A 44 6.19 7.77 17.52
N GLY A 45 5.53 7.76 16.36
CA GLY A 45 4.09 7.56 16.25
C GLY A 45 3.29 8.86 16.25
N GLU A 46 3.94 10.02 16.14
CA GLU A 46 3.28 11.32 16.07
C GLU A 46 2.97 11.72 14.63
N GLN A 47 1.84 12.40 14.44
CA GLN A 47 1.48 12.96 13.14
C GLN A 47 2.40 14.14 12.79
N LEU A 48 3.00 14.08 11.60
CA LEU A 48 3.81 15.16 11.08
C LEU A 48 2.94 16.36 10.68
N THR A 49 3.35 17.54 11.15
CA THR A 49 2.85 18.81 10.63
C THR A 49 3.68 19.27 9.43
N VAL A 50 3.16 20.23 8.66
CA VAL A 50 3.89 20.81 7.51
C VAL A 50 5.21 21.48 7.92
N ALA A 51 5.35 21.90 9.18
CA ALA A 51 6.55 22.51 9.71
C ALA A 51 7.54 21.50 10.35
N SER A 52 7.19 20.21 10.41
CA SER A 52 8.02 19.21 11.06
C SER A 52 9.33 18.98 10.30
N THR A 53 10.42 18.81 11.04
CA THR A 53 11.72 18.39 10.51
C THR A 53 11.99 16.90 10.70
N GLU A 54 11.10 16.18 11.39
CA GLU A 54 11.23 14.74 11.59
C GLU A 54 10.88 13.97 10.31
N PRO A 55 11.62 12.90 9.98
CA PRO A 55 11.31 12.05 8.84
C PRO A 55 10.06 11.21 9.11
N TYR A 56 9.25 10.99 8.07
CA TYR A 56 8.12 10.08 8.16
C TYR A 56 8.59 8.62 8.21
N SER A 57 7.80 7.77 8.86
CA SER A 57 7.98 6.32 8.93
C SER A 57 6.99 5.64 7.97
N PRO A 58 7.46 5.04 6.85
CA PRO A 58 6.60 4.27 5.96
C PRO A 58 5.88 3.13 6.70
N ARG A 59 6.55 2.54 7.69
CA ARG A 59 6.01 1.42 8.46
C ARG A 59 4.84 1.83 9.35
N LEU A 60 4.92 2.99 10.00
CA LEU A 60 3.84 3.50 10.85
C LEU A 60 2.74 4.21 10.05
N THR A 61 3.08 4.79 8.90
CA THR A 61 2.12 5.49 8.03
C THR A 61 1.30 4.52 7.17
N CYS A 62 1.95 3.59 6.48
CA CYS A 62 1.32 2.73 5.48
C CYS A 62 1.11 1.29 5.95
N GLY A 63 1.80 0.86 7.03
CA GLY A 63 1.79 -0.53 7.50
C GLY A 63 0.42 -1.05 7.98
N GLY A 64 -0.53 -0.15 8.26
CA GLY A 64 -1.90 -0.53 8.58
C GLY A 64 -2.71 -1.02 7.36
N CYS A 65 -2.32 -0.60 6.16
CA CYS A 65 -3.05 -0.90 4.91
C CYS A 65 -2.22 -1.72 3.92
N HIS A 66 -0.89 -1.72 4.05
CA HIS A 66 0.02 -2.40 3.15
C HIS A 66 1.03 -3.25 3.92
N ASP A 67 1.41 -4.39 3.34
CA ASP A 67 2.57 -5.15 3.80
C ASP A 67 3.84 -4.38 3.41
N VAL A 68 4.36 -3.62 4.37
CA VAL A 68 5.54 -2.78 4.16
C VAL A 68 6.79 -3.62 3.89
N ASP A 69 6.87 -4.84 4.44
CA ASP A 69 7.99 -5.74 4.16
C ASP A 69 7.95 -6.25 2.73
N HIS A 70 6.76 -6.53 2.20
CA HIS A 70 6.60 -6.88 0.79
C HIS A 70 6.97 -5.71 -0.14
N ILE A 71 6.35 -4.53 0.04
CA ILE A 71 6.57 -3.38 -0.87
C ILE A 71 7.99 -2.83 -0.80
N ALA A 72 8.70 -2.99 0.33
CA ALA A 72 10.08 -2.57 0.48
C ALA A 72 11.05 -3.35 -0.44
N ASN A 73 10.63 -4.48 -0.99
CA ASN A 73 11.38 -5.18 -2.05
C ASN A 73 11.26 -4.49 -3.42
N GLY A 74 10.35 -3.52 -3.57
CA GLY A 74 10.20 -2.73 -4.78
C GLY A 74 11.46 -1.91 -5.08
N TYR A 75 11.86 -1.83 -6.34
CA TYR A 75 13.14 -1.25 -6.77
C TYR A 75 13.48 0.11 -6.12
N HIS A 76 12.51 1.02 -6.05
CA HIS A 76 12.71 2.36 -5.47
C HIS A 76 12.97 2.36 -3.96
N PHE A 77 12.48 1.36 -3.23
CA PHE A 77 12.73 1.21 -1.79
C PHE A 77 14.08 0.56 -1.49
N GLN A 78 14.73 -0.01 -2.51
CA GLN A 78 15.99 -0.73 -2.34
C GLN A 78 17.22 0.16 -2.58
N GLN A 79 17.05 1.43 -2.95
CA GLN A 79 18.17 2.34 -3.14
C GLN A 79 18.94 2.53 -1.83
N GLY A 80 20.25 2.31 -1.85
CA GLY A 80 21.09 2.38 -0.65
C GLY A 80 21.12 1.10 0.19
N ARG A 81 20.46 0.00 -0.23
CA ARG A 81 20.54 -1.31 0.46
C ARG A 81 21.99 -1.79 0.53
N THR A 82 22.41 -2.28 1.70
CA THR A 82 23.75 -2.82 1.92
C THR A 82 23.77 -4.35 1.90
N ASP A 83 24.95 -4.94 1.64
CA ASP A 83 25.22 -6.34 1.96
C ASP A 83 25.50 -6.54 3.46
N LEU A 84 25.86 -7.78 3.84
CA LEU A 84 26.23 -8.14 5.22
C LEU A 84 27.50 -7.44 5.72
N ASP A 85 28.35 -6.98 4.79
CA ASP A 85 29.61 -6.30 5.08
C ASP A 85 29.43 -4.76 5.11
N GLY A 86 28.21 -4.27 4.87
CA GLY A 86 27.86 -2.85 4.89
C GLY A 86 28.12 -2.10 3.58
N ASN A 87 28.49 -2.79 2.50
CA ASN A 87 28.70 -2.15 1.21
C ASN A 87 27.36 -1.85 0.54
N VAL A 88 27.17 -0.64 0.01
CA VAL A 88 25.96 -0.30 -0.76
C VAL A 88 25.93 -1.11 -2.06
N VAL A 89 24.96 -2.02 -2.17
CA VAL A 89 24.79 -2.91 -3.34
C VAL A 89 23.72 -2.43 -4.31
N VAL A 90 23.01 -1.33 -4.01
CA VAL A 90 22.05 -0.69 -4.92
C VAL A 90 22.38 0.79 -5.08
N GLN A 91 22.99 1.17 -6.21
CA GLN A 91 23.49 2.53 -6.45
C GLN A 91 23.58 2.88 -7.95
N ASP A 92 23.59 4.19 -8.25
CA ASP A 92 23.62 4.72 -9.63
C ASP A 92 24.75 4.21 -10.52
N ASN A 93 25.91 4.04 -9.92
CA ASN A 93 27.14 3.69 -10.63
C ASN A 93 27.60 2.26 -10.31
N PHE A 94 26.70 1.33 -10.00
CA PHE A 94 27.07 0.01 -9.45
C PHE A 94 28.16 -0.72 -10.24
N MET A 95 28.14 -0.65 -11.58
CA MET A 95 29.18 -1.26 -12.44
C MET A 95 30.38 -0.34 -12.73
N ALA A 96 30.30 0.95 -12.38
CA ALA A 96 31.30 1.99 -12.66
C ALA A 96 31.76 2.11 -14.13
N ASP A 97 30.98 1.59 -15.08
CA ASP A 97 31.34 1.49 -16.51
C ASP A 97 30.35 2.23 -17.42
N GLY A 98 29.53 3.12 -16.84
CA GLY A 98 28.52 3.91 -17.56
C GLY A 98 27.17 3.22 -17.75
N ARG A 99 27.01 1.94 -17.37
CA ARG A 99 25.71 1.25 -17.40
C ARG A 99 24.82 1.63 -16.22
N GLY A 100 24.31 2.86 -16.23
CA GLY A 100 23.43 3.40 -15.19
C GLY A 100 22.07 2.70 -15.04
N PHE A 101 21.76 1.72 -15.89
CA PHE A 101 20.59 0.84 -15.78
C PHE A 101 20.88 -0.44 -14.99
N VAL A 102 22.15 -0.80 -14.78
CA VAL A 102 22.54 -1.93 -13.93
C VAL A 102 22.86 -1.38 -12.55
N ARG A 103 21.92 -1.53 -11.62
CA ARG A 103 21.92 -0.79 -10.36
C ARG A 103 22.27 -1.63 -9.16
N SER A 104 22.32 -2.94 -9.32
CA SER A 104 22.67 -3.92 -8.29
C SER A 104 23.07 -5.28 -8.91
N PRO A 105 23.75 -6.17 -8.17
CA PRO A 105 24.00 -7.52 -8.66
C PRO A 105 22.68 -8.25 -8.70
N GLY A 106 22.24 -8.60 -9.91
CA GLY A 106 21.03 -9.38 -10.13
C GLY A 106 19.85 -8.60 -10.70
N MET A 107 19.76 -7.27 -10.57
CA MET A 107 18.50 -6.52 -10.81
C MET A 107 17.33 -7.26 -10.14
N TYR A 108 17.08 -6.99 -8.84
CA TYR A 108 15.94 -7.57 -8.12
C TYR A 108 14.67 -7.45 -8.99
N GLY A 109 14.16 -8.57 -9.51
CA GLY A 109 13.07 -8.61 -10.49
C GLY A 109 13.42 -9.00 -11.94
N LYS A 110 14.64 -9.43 -12.27
CA LYS A 110 14.85 -10.22 -13.50
C LYS A 110 14.53 -11.70 -13.21
N TRP A 111 13.31 -12.05 -13.63
CA TRP A 111 12.52 -13.27 -13.34
C TRP A 111 11.91 -13.30 -11.94
#